data_AF-A0A7L1SBP8-F1
#
_entry.id   AF-A0A7L1SBP8-F1
#
_cell.length_a   1.000
_cell.length_b   1.000
_cell.length_c   1.000
_cell.angle_alpha   90.00
_cell.angle_beta   90.00
_cell.angle_gamma   90.00
#
_symmetry.space_group_name_H-M   'P 1'
#
loop_
_entity.id
_entity.type
_entity.pdbx_description
1 polymer ?
#
loop_
_entity_poly.entity_id
_entity_poly.type
_entity_poly.pdbx_seq_one_letter_code
_entity_poly.pdbx_strand_id
1 'polypeptide(L)'
;AALARSVMEAAAEAEASGRRFTLGLSGGSLVALLARALPPALRAEPGLDPARWLVAFCDERLVPLEHPDSTEGAYRVRGERHGAPGRLRAPAVPAPSAP
;
A
#
# COMPACT_ATOMS: atom_id res chain seq x y z
N ALA A 1 3.14 11.97 -11.12
CA ALA A 1 4.58 12.19 -10.94
C ALA A 1 4.89 12.61 -9.51
N ALA A 2 4.43 13.79 -9.06
CA ALA A 2 4.74 14.31 -7.71
C ALA A 2 4.37 13.36 -6.56
N LEU A 3 3.15 12.78 -6.57
CA LEU A 3 2.70 11.89 -5.49
C LEU A 3 3.60 10.66 -5.31
N ALA A 4 3.91 9.94 -6.39
CA ALA A 4 4.79 8.79 -6.31
C ALA A 4 6.19 9.19 -5.83
N ARG A 5 6.73 10.31 -6.35
CA ARG A 5 8.03 10.84 -5.90
C ARG A 5 8.06 11.10 -4.39
N SER A 6 7.02 11.73 -3.83
CA SER A 6 6.95 11.96 -2.38
C SER A 6 6.91 10.66 -1.57
N VAL A 7 6.25 9.62 -2.06
CA VAL A 7 6.28 8.29 -1.42
C VAL A 7 7.69 7.70 -1.47
N MET A 8 8.37 7.79 -2.62
CA MET A 8 9.74 7.28 -2.77
C MET A 8 10.75 8.02 -1.88
N GLU A 9 10.67 9.35 -1.83
CA GLU A 9 11.52 10.20 -0.97
C GLU A 9 11.34 9.83 0.50
N ALA A 10 10.08 9.70 0.95
CA ALA A 10 9.79 9.32 2.33
C ALA A 10 10.23 7.88 2.67
N ALA A 11 10.14 6.96 1.71
CA ALA A 11 10.65 5.60 1.87
C ALA A 11 12.18 5.57 2.00
N ALA A 12 12.88 6.29 1.12
CA ALA A 12 14.34 6.40 1.16
C ALA A 12 14.84 7.02 2.48
N GLU A 13 14.16 8.06 2.97
CA GLU A 13 14.50 8.67 4.25
C GLU A 13 14.32 7.70 5.43
N ALA A 14 13.21 6.95 5.45
CA ALA A 14 12.95 5.95 6.48
C ALA A 14 14.01 4.83 6.46
N GLU A 15 14.33 4.30 5.29
CA GLU A 15 15.34 3.24 5.13
C GLU A 15 16.75 3.72 5.48
N ALA A 16 17.13 4.93 5.07
CA ALA A 16 18.41 5.56 5.46
C ALA A 16 18.53 5.77 6.98
N SER A 17 17.40 5.98 7.67
CA SER A 17 17.33 6.06 9.12
C SER A 17 17.31 4.69 9.82
N GLY A 18 17.39 3.59 9.08
CA GLY A 18 17.21 2.23 9.62
C GLY A 18 15.79 1.92 10.10
N ARG A 19 14.80 2.77 9.77
CA ARG A 19 13.41 2.61 10.17
C ARG A 19 12.62 1.86 9.10
N ARG A 20 11.55 1.20 9.52
CA ARG A 20 10.55 0.67 8.59
C ARG A 20 9.71 1.80 8.02
N PHE A 21 9.60 1.89 6.70
CA PHE A 21 8.64 2.78 6.05
C PHE A 21 7.21 2.27 6.22
N THR A 22 6.27 3.16 6.53
CA THR A 22 4.85 2.84 6.72
C THR A 22 4.00 3.74 5.83
N LEU A 23 3.08 3.17 5.05
CA LEU A 23 2.23 3.89 4.10
C LEU A 23 0.74 3.59 4.35
N GLY A 24 -0.02 4.64 4.62
CA GLY A 24 -1.49 4.60 4.62
C GLY A 24 -2.04 4.79 3.21
N LEU A 25 -2.87 3.86 2.76
CA LEU A 25 -3.59 3.92 1.49
C LEU A 25 -5.02 4.39 1.72
N SER A 26 -5.36 5.51 1.10
CA SER A 26 -6.73 6.00 1.04
C SER A 26 -7.45 5.50 -0.22
N GLY A 27 -8.78 5.46 -0.13
CA GLY A 27 -9.67 5.14 -1.25
C GLY A 27 -9.88 6.28 -2.25
N GLY A 28 -10.95 6.18 -3.03
CA GLY A 28 -11.38 7.23 -3.96
C GLY A 28 -10.41 7.49 -5.12
N SER A 29 -10.20 8.78 -5.44
CA SER A 29 -9.39 9.20 -6.60
C SER A 29 -7.90 8.87 -6.46
N LEU A 30 -7.39 8.74 -5.23
CA LEU A 30 -5.98 8.42 -4.96
C LEU A 30 -5.59 7.02 -5.43
N VAL A 31 -6.52 6.06 -5.38
CA VAL A 31 -6.28 4.68 -5.83
C VAL A 31 -5.78 4.66 -7.28
N ALA A 32 -6.43 5.41 -8.17
CA ALA A 32 -6.06 5.44 -9.59
C ALA A 32 -4.71 6.13 -9.82
N LEU A 33 -4.37 7.14 -9.01
CA LEU A 33 -3.10 7.84 -9.10
C LEU A 33 -1.94 6.97 -8.61
N LEU A 34 -2.09 6.35 -7.44
CA LEU A 34 -1.06 5.52 -6.82
C LEU A 34 -0.84 4.22 -7.59
N ALA A 35 -1.91 3.49 -7.95
CA ALA A 35 -1.80 2.24 -8.70
C ALA A 35 -1.11 2.43 -10.06
N ARG A 36 -1.26 3.60 -10.68
CA ARG A 36 -0.59 3.94 -11.93
C ARG A 36 0.85 4.39 -11.73
N ALA A 37 1.11 5.24 -10.73
CA ALA A 37 2.38 5.96 -10.63
C ALA A 37 3.43 5.28 -9.75
N LEU A 38 3.02 4.49 -8.74
CA LEU A 38 3.94 3.89 -7.79
C LEU A 38 4.73 2.69 -8.35
N PRO A 39 4.13 1.74 -9.10
CA PRO A 39 4.89 0.62 -9.67
C PRO A 39 6.06 1.02 -10.57
N PRO A 40 5.93 1.96 -11.53
CA PRO A 40 7.09 2.39 -12.33
C PRO A 40 8.12 3.15 -11.50
N ALA A 41 7.70 3.91 -10.48
CA ALA A 41 8.64 4.59 -9.58
C ALA A 41 9.48 3.59 -8.78
N LEU A 42 8.86 2.54 -8.22
CA LEU A 42 9.55 1.45 -7.54
C LEU A 42 10.57 0.74 -8.44
N ARG A 43 10.24 0.51 -9.71
CA ARG A 43 11.18 -0.10 -10.68
C ARG A 43 12.37 0.79 -11.00
N ALA A 44 12.20 2.11 -10.93
CA ALA A 44 13.27 3.07 -11.20
C ALA A 44 14.25 3.21 -10.02
N GLU A 45 13.86 2.79 -8.81
CA GLU A 45 14.65 2.91 -7.58
C GLU A 45 14.93 1.53 -6.97
N PRO A 46 15.88 0.75 -7.52
CA PRO A 46 16.16 -0.62 -7.08
C PRO A 46 16.76 -0.70 -5.67
N GLY A 47 17.15 0.43 -5.07
CA GLY A 47 17.71 0.49 -3.72
C GLY A 47 16.67 0.42 -2.60
N LEU A 48 15.38 0.57 -2.91
CA LEU A 48 14.30 0.45 -1.95
C LEU A 48 13.75 -0.97 -1.93
N ASP A 49 13.36 -1.43 -0.74
CA ASP A 49 12.77 -2.77 -0.57
C ASP A 49 11.30 -2.67 -0.10
N PRO A 50 10.33 -2.67 -1.03
CA PRO A 50 8.91 -2.63 -0.71
C PRO A 50 8.44 -3.81 0.15
N ALA A 51 9.17 -4.92 0.19
CA ALA A 51 8.81 -6.06 1.03
C ALA A 51 8.98 -5.74 2.53
N ARG A 52 9.77 -4.72 2.87
CA ARG A 52 9.95 -4.25 4.25
C ARG A 52 8.90 -3.23 4.69
N TRP A 53 8.11 -2.70 3.76
CA TRP A 53 7.15 -1.65 4.06
C TRP A 53 5.96 -2.21 4.82
N LEU A 54 5.42 -1.43 5.76
CA LEU A 54 4.09 -1.67 6.31
C LEU A 54 3.09 -0.84 5.51
N VAL A 55 2.17 -1.51 4.81
CA VAL A 55 1.11 -0.84 4.05
C VAL A 55 -0.23 -1.20 4.67
N ALA A 56 -1.06 -0.20 4.93
CA ALA A 56 -2.38 -0.37 5.54
C ALA A 56 -3.38 0.58 4.90
N PHE A 57 -4.67 0.27 4.97
CA PHE A 57 -5.71 1.22 4.57
C PHE A 57 -5.97 2.22 5.71
N CYS A 58 -6.15 3.49 5.36
CA CYS A 58 -6.52 4.52 6.34
C CYS A 58 -7.93 4.25 6.90
N ASP A 59 -8.81 3.75 6.04
CA ASP A 59 -10.18 3.32 6.31
C ASP A 59 -10.60 2.31 5.23
N GLU A 60 -11.63 1.52 5.49
CA GLU A 60 -12.23 0.62 4.50
C GLU A 60 -13.74 0.52 4.76
N ARG A 61 -14.53 0.36 3.70
CA ARG A 61 -15.97 0.12 3.81
C ARG A 61 -16.22 -1.37 4.02
N LEU A 62 -17.10 -1.70 4.95
CA LEU A 62 -17.55 -3.08 5.18
C LEU A 62 -18.53 -3.51 4.08
N VAL A 63 -18.00 -3.86 2.93
CA VAL A 63 -18.72 -4.29 1.72
C VAL A 63 -17.96 -5.45 1.06
N PRO A 64 -18.60 -6.24 0.16
CA PRO A 64 -17.88 -7.22 -0.66
C PRO A 64 -16.72 -6.59 -1.45
N LEU A 65 -15.66 -7.35 -1.74
CA LEU A 65 -14.46 -6.84 -2.42
C LEU A 65 -14.75 -6.35 -3.84
N GLU A 66 -15.75 -6.92 -4.50
CA GLU A 66 -16.17 -6.55 -5.86
C GLU A 66 -17.01 -5.27 -5.86
N HIS A 67 -17.44 -4.80 -4.69
CA HIS A 67 -18.23 -3.58 -4.56
C HIS A 67 -17.39 -2.36 -4.99
N PRO A 68 -17.95 -1.40 -5.74
CA PRO A 68 -17.21 -0.23 -6.24
C PRO A 68 -16.61 0.66 -5.14
N ASP A 69 -17.14 0.55 -3.92
CA ASP A 69 -16.63 1.27 -2.76
C ASP A 69 -15.48 0.54 -2.03
N SER A 70 -15.22 -0.75 -2.29
CA SER A 70 -14.09 -1.45 -1.65
C SER A 70 -12.77 -0.82 -2.07
N THR A 71 -12.03 -0.26 -1.11
CA THR A 71 -10.70 0.32 -1.38
C THR A 71 -9.71 -0.79 -1.75
N GLU A 72 -9.71 -1.89 -0.99
CA GLU A 72 -8.94 -3.09 -1.29
C GLU A 72 -9.26 -3.65 -2.68
N GLY A 73 -10.55 -3.80 -2.99
CA GLY A 73 -11.02 -4.23 -4.30
C GLY A 73 -10.50 -3.35 -5.43
N ALA A 74 -10.61 -2.02 -5.25
CA ALA A 74 -10.15 -1.06 -6.22
C ALA A 74 -8.61 -1.11 -6.44
N TYR A 75 -7.82 -1.37 -5.40
CA TYR A 75 -6.37 -1.57 -5.54
C TYR A 75 -6.04 -2.91 -6.21
N ARG A 76 -6.74 -4.01 -5.92
CA ARG A 76 -6.47 -5.33 -6.54
C ARG A 76 -6.73 -5.32 -8.05
N VAL A 77 -7.90 -4.84 -8.47
CA VAL A 77 -8.27 -4.75 -9.90
C VAL A 77 -7.23 -3.95 -10.70
N ARG A 78 -6.61 -2.94 -10.07
CA ARG A 78 -5.63 -2.06 -10.71
C ARG A 78 -4.19 -2.54 -10.54
N GLY A 79 -3.89 -3.36 -9.54
CA GLY A 79 -2.56 -3.88 -9.21
C GLY A 79 -2.20 -5.20 -9.89
N GLU A 80 -3.17 -6.02 -10.27
CA GLU A 80 -2.92 -7.37 -10.83
C GLU A 80 -2.28 -7.38 -12.22
N ARG A 81 -2.19 -6.24 -12.91
CA ARG A 81 -1.56 -6.21 -14.24
C ARG A 81 -0.04 -6.32 -14.24
N HIS A 82 0.67 -6.25 -13.10
CA HIS A 82 2.11 -6.51 -13.03
C HIS A 82 2.56 -6.90 -11.60
N GLY A 83 2.78 -8.21 -11.38
CA GLY A 83 3.68 -8.78 -10.36
C GLY A 83 3.66 -8.14 -8.96
N ALA A 84 2.84 -8.68 -8.07
CA ALA A 84 2.72 -8.23 -6.69
C ALA A 84 4.00 -8.44 -5.86
N PRO A 85 4.47 -7.46 -5.07
CA PRO A 85 5.18 -7.76 -3.84
C PRO A 85 4.15 -8.08 -2.74
N GLY A 86 4.44 -9.12 -1.95
CA GLY A 86 3.91 -9.35 -0.60
C GLY A 86 2.41 -9.20 -0.38
N ARG A 87 1.71 -10.32 -0.13
CA ARG A 87 0.43 -10.30 0.59
C ARG A 87 0.52 -9.31 1.77
N LEU A 88 -0.38 -8.32 1.80
CA LEU A 88 -0.64 -7.52 2.99
C LEU A 88 -1.04 -8.50 4.10
N ARG A 89 -0.10 -8.84 4.99
CA ARG A 89 -0.45 -9.53 6.24
C ARG A 89 -1.09 -8.48 7.12
N ALA A 90 -2.40 -8.58 7.32
CA ALA A 90 -3.06 -7.90 8.42
C ALA A 90 -2.34 -8.28 9.73
N PRO A 91 -2.13 -7.35 10.67
CA PRO A 91 -1.68 -7.70 12.01
C PRO A 91 -2.67 -8.71 12.60
N ALA A 92 -2.15 -9.73 13.29
CA ALA A 92 -2.99 -10.67 14.01
C ALA A 92 -3.81 -9.88 15.04
N VAL A 93 -5.13 -9.84 14.89
CA VAL A 93 -6.02 -9.35 15.94
C VAL A 93 -5.98 -10.40 17.05
N PRO A 94 -5.49 -10.09 18.26
CA PRO A 94 -5.58 -11.04 19.37
C PRO A 94 -7.07 -11.30 19.64
N ALA A 95 -7.42 -12.58 19.77
CA ALA A 95 -8.78 -12.98 20.13
C ALA A 95 -9.20 -12.27 21.43
N PRO A 96 -10.46 -11.80 21.55
CA PRO A 96 -10.92 -11.19 22.78
C PRO A 96 -10.79 -12.21 23.92
N SER A 97 -10.18 -11.79 25.03
CA SER A 97 -10.15 -12.57 26.26
C SER A 97 -11.59 -12.85 26.69
N ALA A 98 -11.97 -14.13 26.76
CA ALA A 98 -13.28 -14.52 27.28
C ALA A 98 -13.42 -14.06 28.75
N PRO A 99 -14.60 -13.58 29.18
CA PRO A 99 -14.89 -13.35 30.59
C PRO A 99 -14.97 -14.66 31.39
#